data_AF-A0A7J6G691-F1
#
_entry.id   AF-A0A7J6G691-F1
#
_cell.length_a   1.000
_cell.length_b   1.000
_cell.length_c   1.000
_cell.angle_alpha   90.00
_cell.angle_beta   90.00
_cell.angle_gamma   90.00
#
_symmetry.space_group_name_H-M   'P 1'
#
loop_
_entity.id
_entity.type
_entity.pdbx_description
1 polymer ?
#
loop_
_entity_poly.entity_id
_entity_poly.type
_entity_poly.pdbx_seq_one_letter_code
_entity_poly.pdbx_strand_id
1 'polypeptide(L)'
;MHTGLGVYHFSTCFFYISHVIIESSFILQVIHQFDAQADGELSLSIDDYVVVRQVAPNGWSEGECKGKAGWFPSAYIQQQEKAPASKI
;
A
#
# COMPACT_ATOMS: atom_id res chain seq x y z
N MET A 1 8.28 20.29 46.13
CA MET A 1 8.54 19.01 46.82
C MET A 1 7.32 18.14 46.69
N HIS A 2 7.51 16.93 46.15
CA HIS A 2 6.54 15.88 45.79
C HIS A 2 5.32 15.79 46.73
N THR A 3 4.12 15.46 46.28
CA THR A 3 3.73 14.19 45.63
C THR A 3 2.34 14.30 44.99
N GLY A 4 2.13 13.59 43.89
CA GLY A 4 0.78 13.28 43.40
C GLY A 4 0.86 12.45 42.13
N LEU A 5 1.06 11.13 42.29
CA LEU A 5 0.92 10.14 41.22
C LEU A 5 -0.51 10.21 40.66
N GLY A 6 -0.71 11.06 39.65
CA GLY A 6 -1.84 11.00 38.76
C GLY A 6 -1.64 9.81 37.84
N VAL A 7 -2.43 8.77 38.08
CA VAL A 7 -2.63 7.62 37.21
C VAL A 7 -2.93 8.07 35.77
N TYR A 8 -1.89 8.20 34.94
CA TYR A 8 -2.10 8.17 33.50
C TYR A 8 -2.42 6.72 33.18
N HIS A 9 -3.72 6.42 33.18
CA HIS A 9 -4.33 5.32 32.47
C HIS A 9 -3.81 5.40 31.03
N PHE A 10 -2.65 4.80 30.78
CA PHE A 10 -2.10 4.60 29.45
C PHE A 10 -3.11 3.72 28.74
N SER A 11 -4.01 4.40 28.05
CA SER A 11 -5.15 3.81 27.36
C SER A 11 -4.66 2.62 26.57
N THR A 12 -5.15 1.43 26.90
CA THR A 12 -4.89 0.18 26.18
C THR A 12 -5.19 0.35 24.67
N CYS A 13 -6.01 1.35 24.31
CA CYS A 13 -6.25 1.76 22.93
C CYS A 13 -5.00 2.31 22.22
N PHE A 14 -4.10 3.07 22.86
CA PHE A 14 -2.93 3.63 22.18
C PHE A 14 -1.94 2.55 21.70
N PHE A 15 -1.80 1.46 22.45
CA PHE A 15 -0.98 0.31 22.02
C PHE A 15 -1.72 -0.62 21.04
N TYR A 16 -3.04 -0.78 21.15
CA TYR A 16 -3.85 -1.56 20.19
C TYR A 16 -3.94 -0.87 18.81
N ILE A 17 -4.08 0.46 18.80
CA ILE A 17 -4.09 1.27 17.58
C ILE A 17 -2.71 1.30 16.93
N SER A 18 -1.61 1.08 17.67
CA SER A 18 -0.26 0.97 17.07
C SER A 18 0.05 -0.45 16.54
N HIS A 19 -0.55 -1.51 17.13
CA HIS A 19 -0.34 -2.91 16.70
C HIS A 19 -1.19 -3.32 15.48
N VAL A 20 -2.27 -2.59 15.15
CA VAL A 20 -3.11 -2.79 13.96
C VAL A 20 -2.72 -1.85 12.80
N ILE A 21 -1.51 -1.28 12.83
CA ILE A 21 -0.94 -0.48 11.72
C ILE A 21 0.26 -1.24 11.16
N ILE A 22 0.03 -2.50 10.81
CA ILE A 22 0.83 -3.13 9.77
C ILE A 22 0.04 -2.89 8.49
N GLU A 23 0.15 -1.67 7.98
CA GLU A 23 -0.22 -1.32 6.61
C GLU A 23 0.52 -2.31 5.71
N SER A 24 -0.13 -3.40 5.33
CA SER A 24 0.43 -4.38 4.39
C SER A 24 0.44 -3.76 3.01
N SER A 25 1.35 -2.81 2.79
CA SER A 25 1.65 -2.31 1.47
C SER A 25 2.49 -3.34 0.74
N PHE A 26 2.14 -3.63 -0.50
CA PHE A 26 2.84 -4.63 -1.31
C PHE A 26 3.39 -3.97 -2.58
N ILE A 27 4.61 -4.36 -2.96
CA ILE A 27 5.28 -3.84 -4.15
C ILE A 27 4.95 -4.76 -5.32
N LEU A 28 4.28 -4.23 -6.34
CA LEU A 28 3.89 -4.97 -7.53
C LEU A 28 4.52 -4.37 -8.78
N GLN A 29 4.78 -5.22 -9.76
CA GLN A 29 5.24 -4.79 -11.07
C GLN A 29 4.03 -4.37 -11.92
N VAL A 30 4.17 -3.28 -12.65
CA VAL A 30 3.21 -2.84 -13.66
C VAL A 30 3.36 -3.71 -14.91
N ILE A 31 2.27 -4.37 -15.31
CA ILE A 31 2.21 -5.23 -16.50
C ILE A 31 1.47 -4.57 -17.68
N HIS A 32 0.76 -3.47 -17.43
CA HIS A 32 0.05 -2.68 -18.44
C HIS A 32 0.23 -1.19 -18.19
N GLN A 33 0.45 -0.42 -19.26
CA GLN A 33 0.52 1.04 -19.18
C GLN A 33 -0.88 1.60 -18.85
N PHE A 34 -0.91 2.64 -18.01
CA PHE A 34 -2.11 3.39 -17.72
C PHE A 34 -1.77 4.88 -17.69
N ASP A 35 -2.51 5.68 -18.44
CA ASP A 35 -2.39 7.14 -18.43
C ASP A 35 -3.51 7.71 -17.58
N ALA A 36 -3.19 8.47 -16.54
CA ALA A 36 -4.17 9.14 -15.70
C ALA A 36 -5.10 10.03 -16.55
N GLN A 37 -6.40 9.85 -16.38
CA GLN A 37 -7.49 10.54 -17.09
C GLN A 37 -8.15 11.62 -16.21
N ALA A 38 -8.03 11.51 -14.89
CA ALA A 38 -8.61 12.43 -13.92
C ALA A 38 -7.63 12.80 -12.80
N ASP A 39 -7.97 13.87 -12.07
CA ASP A 39 -7.23 14.25 -10.86
C ASP A 39 -7.33 13.14 -9.80
N GLY A 40 -6.21 12.82 -9.15
CA GLY A 40 -6.10 11.72 -8.19
C GLY A 40 -5.80 10.35 -8.79
N GLU A 41 -5.71 10.22 -10.12
CA GLU A 41 -5.24 8.99 -10.77
C GLU A 41 -3.71 8.99 -10.96
N LEU A 42 -3.10 7.80 -10.93
CA LEU A 42 -1.66 7.62 -11.07
C LEU A 42 -1.33 6.96 -12.41
N SER A 43 -0.59 7.65 -13.27
CA SER A 43 -0.05 7.03 -14.50
C SER A 43 0.97 5.94 -14.17
N LEU A 44 0.89 4.81 -14.87
CA LEU A 44 1.77 3.66 -14.73
C LEU A 44 2.54 3.42 -16.03
N SER A 45 3.83 3.10 -15.93
CA SER A 45 4.63 2.61 -17.05
C SER A 45 4.96 1.13 -16.86
N ILE A 46 4.89 0.34 -17.92
CA ILE A 46 5.23 -1.09 -17.89
C ILE A 46 6.64 -1.27 -17.30
N ASP A 47 6.84 -2.33 -16.54
CA ASP A 47 8.08 -2.67 -15.83
C ASP A 47 8.46 -1.75 -14.66
N ASP A 48 7.69 -0.69 -14.38
CA ASP A 48 7.81 0.02 -13.10
C ASP A 48 7.30 -0.85 -11.94
N TYR A 49 7.71 -0.45 -10.73
CA TYR A 49 7.18 -1.00 -9.49
C TYR A 49 6.35 0.06 -8.76
N VAL A 50 5.17 -0.34 -8.28
CA VAL A 50 4.27 0.51 -7.49
C VAL A 50 4.09 -0.08 -6.10
N VAL A 51 4.13 0.79 -5.10
CA VAL A 51 3.79 0.43 -3.72
C VAL A 51 2.28 0.55 -3.60
N VAL A 52 1.56 -0.56 -3.56
CA VAL A 52 0.10 -0.56 -3.36
C VAL A 52 -0.18 -0.42 -1.88
N ARG A 53 -1.00 0.55 -1.52
CA ARG A 53 -1.41 0.82 -0.13
C ARG A 53 -2.81 0.29 0.17
N GLN A 54 -3.72 0.39 -0.80
CA GLN A 54 -5.04 -0.20 -0.68
C GLN A 54 -5.57 -0.75 -2.01
N VAL A 55 -6.49 -1.70 -1.90
CA VAL A 55 -7.30 -2.20 -3.00
C VAL A 55 -8.77 -1.96 -2.65
N ALA A 56 -9.45 -1.21 -3.50
CA ALA A 56 -10.88 -0.97 -3.39
C ALA A 56 -11.68 -2.11 -4.05
N PRO A 57 -12.89 -2.44 -3.57
CA PRO A 57 -13.70 -3.53 -4.11
C PRO A 57 -14.24 -3.25 -5.52
N ASN A 58 -14.06 -2.03 -6.05
CA ASN A 58 -14.45 -1.63 -7.40
C ASN A 58 -13.37 -1.95 -8.46
N GLY A 59 -12.32 -2.68 -8.11
CA GLY A 59 -11.24 -3.06 -9.02
C GLY A 59 -10.16 -1.99 -9.22
N TRP A 60 -10.14 -0.98 -8.35
CA TRP A 60 -9.09 0.04 -8.32
C TRP A 60 -8.16 -0.16 -7.13
N SER A 61 -6.89 0.15 -7.33
CA SER A 61 -5.87 0.18 -6.30
C SER A 61 -5.35 1.60 -6.13
N GLU A 62 -5.04 1.99 -4.90
CA GLU A 62 -4.26 3.19 -4.61
C GLU A 62 -2.82 2.80 -4.33
N GLY A 63 -1.88 3.53 -4.90
CA GLY A 63 -0.48 3.31 -4.63
C GLY A 63 0.39 4.50 -4.94
N GLU A 64 1.69 4.30 -4.78
CA GLU A 64 2.71 5.31 -5.03
C GLU A 64 3.80 4.78 -5.96
N CYS A 65 4.15 5.58 -6.95
CA CYS A 65 5.27 5.32 -7.86
C CYS A 65 5.96 6.65 -8.19
N LYS A 66 7.30 6.67 -8.20
CA LYS A 66 8.11 7.84 -8.57
C LYS A 66 7.72 9.13 -7.79
N GLY A 67 7.37 8.98 -6.51
CA GLY A 67 6.96 10.09 -5.64
C GLY A 67 5.59 10.69 -5.93
N LYS A 68 4.78 10.02 -6.77
CA LYS A 68 3.38 10.38 -7.03
C LYS A 68 2.46 9.30 -6.50
N ALA A 69 1.37 9.70 -5.87
CA ALA A 69 0.35 8.81 -5.39
C ALA A 69 -0.96 9.01 -6.15
N GLY A 70 -1.72 7.93 -6.31
CA GLY A 70 -3.03 7.99 -6.93
C GLY A 70 -3.60 6.61 -7.24
N TRP A 71 -4.76 6.65 -7.89
CA TRP A 71 -5.56 5.49 -8.22
C TRP A 71 -5.27 4.94 -9.62
N PHE A 72 -5.30 3.62 -9.74
CA PHE A 72 -5.13 2.90 -11.01
C PHE A 72 -5.86 1.55 -10.99
N PRO A 73 -6.14 0.93 -12.15
CA PRO A 73 -6.80 -0.37 -12.19
C PRO A 73 -5.96 -1.48 -11.54
N SER A 74 -6.53 -2.24 -10.61
CA SER A 74 -5.81 -3.32 -9.91
C SER A 74 -5.34 -4.43 -10.84
N ALA A 75 -5.98 -4.61 -12.00
CA ALA A 75 -5.60 -5.62 -12.99
C ALA A 75 -4.30 -5.29 -13.75
N TYR A 76 -3.75 -4.08 -13.60
CA TYR A 76 -2.60 -3.61 -14.38
C TYR A 76 -1.27 -3.84 -13.66
N ILE A 77 -1.34 -4.44 -12.47
CA ILE A 77 -0.23 -4.75 -11.58
C ILE A 77 -0.25 -6.25 -11.25
N GLN A 78 0.93 -6.82 -11.05
CA GLN A 78 1.05 -8.25 -10.72
C GLN A 78 2.07 -8.47 -9.62
N GLN A 79 1.75 -9.42 -8.72
CA GLN A 79 2.72 -9.95 -7.75
C GLN A 79 3.79 -10.71 -8.53
N GLN A 80 5.05 -10.32 -8.36
CA GLN A 80 6.16 -11.11 -8.87
C GLN A 80 6.29 -12.38 -8.02
N GLU A 81 5.53 -13.41 -8.35
CA GLU A 81 5.82 -14.76 -7.89
C GLU A 81 7.11 -15.20 -8.60
N LYS A 82 8.27 -15.09 -7.94
CA LYS A 82 9.50 -15.73 -8.44
C LYS A 82 9.31 -17.26 -8.41
N ALA A 83 8.83 -17.79 -9.53
CA ALA A 83 8.91 -19.12 -10.15
C ALA A 83 8.89 -20.41 -9.29
N PRO A 84 8.22 -21.47 -9.78
CA PRO A 84 8.72 -22.83 -9.68
C PRO A 84 9.52 -23.24 -10.93
N ALA A 85 10.81 -23.49 -10.71
CA ALA A 85 11.73 -24.48 -11.32
C ALA A 85 11.59 -24.87 -12.81
N SER A 86 12.73 -24.78 -13.52
CA SER A 86 13.04 -25.53 -14.74
C SER A 86 12.44 -26.93 -14.74
N LYS A 87 11.62 -27.24 -15.75
CA LYS A 87 11.34 -28.62 -16.11
C LYS A 87 12.33 -29.02 -17.21
N ILE A 88 13.39 -29.70 -16.78
CA ILE A 88 14.26 -30.54 -17.63
C ILE A 88 13.46 -31.69 -18.26
#